data_AF-A0A160T0M5-F1
#
_entry.id   AF-A0A160T0M5-F1
#
_cell.length_a   1.000
_cell.length_b   1.000
_cell.length_c   1.000
_cell.angle_alpha   90.00
_cell.angle_beta   90.00
_cell.angle_gamma   90.00
#
_symmetry.space_group_name_H-M   'P 1'
#
loop_
_entity.id
_entity.type
_entity.pdbx_description
1 polymer ?
#
loop_
_entity_poly.entity_id
_entity_poly.type
_entity_poly.pdbx_seq_one_letter_code
_entity_poly.pdbx_strand_id
1 'polypeptide(L)'
;MFKNFEEWVLQVPLSIRSDSLWEFVTYRYALFLSDLAWFDAEKIIKDSRGRGIAWQLVDSAGSIAANIEEGYGRGFGKDYSRFLRISLGSARETKGWYYRSRHVLEEQVVHHRMALIDEIIASLVIVAKQQRDK
;
A
#
# COMPACT_ATOMS: atom_id res chain seq x y z
N MET A 1 13.49 6.46 11.43
CA MET A 1 13.09 6.47 10.00
C MET A 1 14.03 5.54 9.28
N PHE A 2 13.49 4.50 8.63
CA PHE A 2 14.25 3.56 7.78
C PHE A 2 14.62 4.23 6.46
N LYS A 3 15.70 3.78 5.82
CA LYS A 3 16.17 4.30 4.52
C LYS A 3 15.65 3.49 3.33
N ASN A 4 15.38 2.21 3.54
CA ASN A 4 14.95 1.26 2.51
C ASN A 4 14.02 0.20 3.11
N PHE A 5 13.54 -0.69 2.25
CA PHE A 5 12.62 -1.76 2.61
C PHE A 5 13.24 -2.75 3.59
N GLU A 6 14.52 -3.07 3.44
CA GLU A 6 15.24 -4.04 4.28
C GLU A 6 15.37 -3.53 5.72
N GLU A 7 15.75 -2.26 5.90
CA GLU A 7 15.78 -1.60 7.21
C GLU A 7 14.39 -1.46 7.83
N TRP A 8 13.36 -1.30 7.01
CA TRP A 8 11.97 -1.27 7.47
C TRP A 8 11.52 -2.65 7.99
N VAL A 9 11.82 -3.72 7.25
CA VAL A 9 11.47 -5.11 7.65
C VAL A 9 12.02 -5.45 9.04
N LEU A 10 13.21 -4.97 9.39
CA LEU A 10 13.82 -5.18 10.71
C LEU A 10 13.02 -4.53 11.86
N GLN A 11 12.23 -3.51 11.57
CA GLN A 11 11.41 -2.80 12.56
C GLN A 11 10.02 -3.43 12.73
N VAL A 12 9.60 -4.29 11.80
CA VAL A 12 8.30 -4.94 11.87
C VAL A 12 8.29 -5.96 13.03
N PRO A 13 7.30 -5.89 13.95
CA PRO A 13 7.19 -6.81 15.08
C PRO A 13 7.19 -8.28 14.66
N LEU A 14 7.81 -9.13 15.49
CA LEU A 14 7.86 -10.57 15.23
C LEU A 14 6.45 -11.18 15.09
N SER A 15 5.46 -10.68 15.84
CA SER A 15 4.08 -11.13 15.77
C SER A 15 3.43 -10.94 14.39
N ILE A 16 3.87 -9.95 13.61
CA ILE A 16 3.43 -9.76 12.23
C ILE A 16 4.26 -10.66 11.30
N ARG A 17 5.59 -10.69 11.51
CA ARG A 17 6.50 -11.46 10.64
C ARG A 17 6.36 -12.98 10.75
N SER A 18 5.80 -13.49 11.84
CA SER A 18 5.53 -14.91 12.03
C SER A 18 4.19 -15.37 11.46
N ASP A 19 3.33 -14.45 11.03
CA ASP A 19 2.04 -14.80 10.42
C ASP A 19 2.24 -15.33 8.99
N SER A 20 1.42 -16.30 8.57
CA SER A 20 1.50 -16.87 7.22
C SER A 20 1.21 -15.85 6.11
N LEU A 21 0.47 -14.78 6.43
CA LEU A 21 0.24 -13.67 5.52
C LEU A 21 1.54 -12.92 5.17
N TRP A 22 2.54 -12.93 6.06
CA TRP A 22 3.85 -12.29 5.83
C TRP A 22 4.58 -12.85 4.60
N GLU A 23 4.35 -14.13 4.27
CA GLU A 23 4.92 -14.76 3.08
C GLU A 23 4.49 -14.07 1.79
N PHE A 24 3.32 -13.42 1.79
CA PHE A 24 2.86 -12.63 0.65
C PHE A 24 3.66 -11.33 0.54
N VAL A 25 4.65 -11.28 -0.36
CA VAL A 25 5.51 -10.09 -0.57
C VAL A 25 4.71 -8.80 -0.77
N THR A 26 3.61 -8.85 -1.51
CA THR A 26 2.75 -7.68 -1.77
C THR A 26 2.13 -7.11 -0.49
N TYR A 27 1.83 -7.96 0.50
CA TYR A 27 1.36 -7.51 1.80
C TYR A 27 2.44 -6.68 2.52
N ARG A 28 3.70 -7.14 2.49
CA ARG A 28 4.83 -6.40 3.05
C ARG A 28 5.01 -5.05 2.37
N TYR A 29 4.91 -5.01 1.05
CA TYR A 29 4.99 -3.76 0.27
C TYR A 29 3.82 -2.81 0.58
N ALA A 30 2.62 -3.33 0.79
CA ALA A 30 1.45 -2.52 1.16
C ALA A 30 1.63 -1.87 2.55
N LEU A 31 2.12 -2.63 3.54
CA LEU A 31 2.46 -2.09 4.86
C LEU A 31 3.57 -1.05 4.79
N PHE A 32 4.65 -1.34 4.05
CA PHE A 32 5.74 -0.39 3.84
C PHE A 32 5.26 0.91 3.17
N LEU A 33 4.42 0.79 2.15
CA LEU A 33 3.80 1.94 1.48
C LEU A 33 2.93 2.77 2.43
N SER A 34 2.23 2.13 3.38
CA SER A 34 1.42 2.82 4.38
C SER A 34 2.27 3.70 5.30
N ASP A 35 3.42 3.18 5.79
CA ASP A 35 4.36 3.99 6.57
C ASP A 35 4.96 5.14 5.75
N LEU A 36 5.33 4.88 4.50
CA LEU A 36 5.82 5.93 3.59
C LEU A 36 4.77 7.03 3.39
N ALA A 37 3.50 6.64 3.17
CA ALA A 37 2.39 7.57 3.02
C ALA A 37 2.14 8.38 4.30
N TRP A 38 2.28 7.78 5.47
CA TRP A 38 2.21 8.47 6.76
C TRP A 38 3.25 9.59 6.85
N PHE A 39 4.52 9.31 6.57
CA PHE A 39 5.58 10.31 6.63
C PHE A 39 5.47 11.37 5.52
N ASP A 40 5.08 10.97 4.31
CA ASP A 40 4.90 11.91 3.21
C ASP A 40 3.70 12.86 3.46
N ALA A 41 2.65 12.38 4.13
CA ALA A 41 1.49 13.18 4.53
C ALA A 41 1.84 14.32 5.51
N GLU A 42 2.85 14.15 6.37
CA GLU A 42 3.34 15.22 7.25
C GLU A 42 3.92 16.42 6.47
N LYS A 43 4.45 16.17 5.27
CA LYS A 43 4.91 17.24 4.38
C LYS A 43 3.73 17.87 3.64
N ILE A 44 2.80 17.06 3.14
CA ILE A 44 1.64 17.50 2.38
C ILE A 44 0.73 18.41 3.22
N ILE A 45 0.50 18.06 4.50
CA ILE A 45 -0.42 18.79 5.38
C ILE A 45 0.05 20.22 5.72
N LYS A 46 1.34 20.52 5.56
CA LYS A 46 1.91 21.86 5.78
C LYS A 46 1.42 22.87 4.73
N ASP A 47 1.03 22.41 3.54
CA ASP A 47 0.29 23.22 2.58
C ASP A 47 -1.22 23.12 2.87
N SER A 48 -1.89 24.25 3.05
CA SER A 48 -3.32 24.29 3.37
C SER A 48 -4.21 23.62 2.31
N ARG A 49 -3.77 23.61 1.05
CA ARG A 49 -4.45 22.94 -0.08
C ARG A 49 -4.19 21.43 -0.06
N GLY A 50 -3.11 21.00 0.58
CA GLY A 50 -2.70 19.61 0.70
C GLY A 50 -3.49 18.81 1.74
N ARG A 51 -4.17 19.46 2.69
CA ARG A 51 -4.86 18.75 3.80
C ARG A 51 -5.79 17.63 3.36
N GLY A 52 -6.63 17.89 2.34
CA GLY A 52 -7.54 16.87 1.80
C GLY A 52 -6.78 15.74 1.08
N ILE A 53 -5.68 16.07 0.40
CA ILE A 53 -4.82 15.08 -0.27
C ILE A 53 -4.12 14.19 0.75
N ALA A 54 -3.59 14.78 1.84
CA ALA A 54 -2.89 14.04 2.89
C ALA A 54 -3.80 12.98 3.54
N TRP A 55 -5.04 13.36 3.87
CA TRP A 55 -6.01 12.43 4.44
C TRP A 55 -6.33 11.27 3.48
N GLN A 56 -6.69 11.59 2.24
CA GLN A 56 -7.01 10.59 1.22
C GLN A 56 -5.82 9.67 0.91
N LEU A 57 -4.60 10.20 0.92
CA LEU A 57 -3.38 9.44 0.69
C LEU A 57 -3.16 8.39 1.78
N VAL A 58 -3.25 8.80 3.05
CA VAL A 58 -3.06 7.88 4.19
C VAL A 58 -4.15 6.82 4.21
N ASP A 59 -5.41 7.21 4.00
CA ASP A 59 -6.56 6.31 4.02
C ASP A 59 -6.47 5.26 2.90
N SER A 60 -6.28 5.71 1.66
CA SER A 60 -6.16 4.80 0.51
C SER A 60 -4.92 3.89 0.59
N ALA A 61 -3.78 4.38 1.08
CA ALA A 61 -2.58 3.56 1.24
C ALA A 61 -2.75 2.47 2.32
N GLY A 62 -3.29 2.83 3.48
CA GLY A 62 -3.58 1.88 4.56
C GLY A 62 -4.62 0.83 4.16
N SER A 63 -5.62 1.23 3.37
CA SER A 63 -6.68 0.36 2.86
C SER A 63 -6.16 -0.82 2.02
N ILE A 64 -5.00 -0.69 1.36
CA ILE A 64 -4.41 -1.77 0.55
C ILE A 64 -4.12 -2.99 1.43
N ALA A 65 -3.35 -2.80 2.51
CA ALA A 65 -2.98 -3.87 3.45
C ALA A 65 -4.20 -4.39 4.22
N ALA A 66 -5.06 -3.49 4.69
CA ALA A 66 -6.27 -3.86 5.43
C ALA A 66 -7.20 -4.80 4.63
N ASN A 67 -7.38 -4.53 3.34
CA ASN A 67 -8.18 -5.41 2.48
C ASN A 67 -7.48 -6.75 2.18
N ILE A 68 -6.14 -6.77 2.13
CA ILE A 68 -5.38 -8.03 2.01
C ILE A 68 -5.59 -8.88 3.27
N GLU A 69 -5.47 -8.29 4.46
CA GLU A 69 -5.69 -8.92 5.76
C GLU A 69 -7.11 -9.49 5.89
N GLU A 70 -8.12 -8.67 5.59
CA GLU A 70 -9.52 -9.09 5.66
C GLU A 70 -9.80 -10.21 4.65
N GLY A 71 -9.30 -10.07 3.43
CA GLY A 71 -9.44 -11.10 2.41
C GLY A 71 -8.81 -12.42 2.80
N TYR A 72 -7.61 -12.38 3.38
CA TYR A 72 -6.89 -13.57 3.83
C TYR A 72 -7.64 -14.29 4.95
N GLY A 73 -8.20 -13.55 5.91
CA GLY A 73 -8.99 -14.10 7.02
C GLY A 73 -10.28 -14.80 6.59
N ARG A 74 -10.76 -14.56 5.36
CA ARG A 74 -11.97 -15.19 4.80
C ARG A 74 -11.69 -16.50 4.03
N GLY A 75 -10.43 -16.94 3.96
CA GLY A 75 -10.02 -18.14 3.23
C GLY A 75 -9.84 -17.88 1.72
N PHE A 76 -9.41 -18.91 0.98
CA PHE A 76 -9.03 -18.78 -0.43
C PHE A 76 -10.21 -18.85 -1.41
N GLY A 77 -9.98 -18.42 -2.66
CA GLY A 77 -10.97 -18.49 -3.73
C GLY A 77 -11.63 -17.15 -4.05
N LYS A 78 -12.91 -17.18 -4.44
CA LYS A 78 -13.66 -16.01 -4.96
C LYS A 78 -13.74 -14.84 -3.96
N ASP A 79 -13.88 -15.12 -2.68
CA ASP A 79 -13.95 -14.07 -1.65
C ASP A 79 -12.59 -13.39 -1.47
N TYR A 80 -11.50 -14.15 -1.35
CA TYR A 80 -10.17 -13.54 -1.31
C TYR A 80 -9.89 -12.72 -2.58
N SER A 81 -10.25 -13.26 -3.76
CA SER A 81 -10.15 -12.52 -5.02
C SER A 81 -10.91 -11.19 -4.99
N ARG A 82 -12.10 -11.15 -4.38
CA ARG A 82 -12.88 -9.91 -4.24
C ARG A 82 -12.11 -8.87 -3.42
N PHE A 83 -11.57 -9.25 -2.27
CA PHE A 83 -10.81 -8.35 -1.41
C PHE A 83 -9.51 -7.88 -2.07
N LEU A 84 -8.78 -8.76 -2.75
CA LEU A 84 -7.60 -8.37 -3.53
C LEU A 84 -7.93 -7.36 -4.65
N ARG A 85 -9.13 -7.43 -5.25
CA ARG A 85 -9.59 -6.41 -6.21
C ARG A 85 -9.93 -5.07 -5.53
N ILE A 86 -10.39 -5.09 -4.27
CA ILE A 86 -10.58 -3.86 -3.49
C ILE A 86 -9.22 -3.24 -3.19
N SER A 87 -8.25 -4.03 -2.70
CA SER A 87 -6.85 -3.58 -2.52
C SER A 87 -6.27 -2.98 -3.80
N LEU A 88 -6.56 -3.57 -4.97
CA LEU A 88 -6.14 -3.06 -6.27
C LEU A 88 -6.76 -1.69 -6.59
N GLY A 89 -8.02 -1.48 -6.22
CA GLY A 89 -8.69 -0.18 -6.30
C GLY A 89 -7.97 0.86 -5.44
N SER A 90 -7.75 0.55 -4.17
CA SER A 90 -7.03 1.42 -3.22
C SER A 90 -5.61 1.74 -3.69
N ALA A 91 -4.89 0.78 -4.29
CA ALA A 91 -3.55 1.00 -4.83
C ALA A 91 -3.56 2.00 -6.01
N ARG A 92 -4.52 1.88 -6.93
CA ARG A 92 -4.68 2.83 -8.04
C ARG A 92 -5.04 4.22 -7.56
N GLU A 93 -5.90 4.31 -6.55
CA GLU A 93 -6.25 5.57 -5.90
C GLU A 93 -5.04 6.22 -5.23
N THR A 94 -4.29 5.45 -4.44
CA THR A 94 -3.04 5.87 -3.78
C THR A 94 -2.05 6.45 -4.80
N LYS A 95 -1.87 5.77 -5.94
CA LYS A 95 -1.02 6.27 -7.04
C LYS A 95 -1.47 7.65 -7.54
N GLY A 96 -2.79 7.82 -7.70
CA GLY A 96 -3.38 9.09 -8.08
C GLY A 96 -3.15 10.19 -7.04
N TRP A 97 -3.22 9.88 -5.75
CA TRP A 97 -2.94 10.86 -4.69
C TRP A 97 -1.47 11.28 -4.66
N TYR A 98 -0.52 10.37 -4.85
CA TYR A 98 0.90 10.73 -5.01
C TYR A 98 1.16 11.63 -6.22
N TYR A 99 0.51 11.35 -7.36
CA TYR A 99 0.59 12.23 -8.52
C TYR A 99 0.06 13.64 -8.19
N ARG A 100 -1.06 13.75 -7.45
CA ARG A 100 -1.62 15.05 -7.05
C ARG A 100 -0.76 15.79 -6.03
N SER A 101 -0.05 15.07 -5.17
CA SER A 101 0.87 15.66 -4.17
C SER A 101 2.21 16.13 -4.75
N ARG A 102 2.48 15.94 -6.05
CA ARG A 102 3.74 16.37 -6.72
C ARG A 102 4.05 17.86 -6.66
N HIS A 103 3.07 18.68 -6.27
CA HIS A 103 3.27 20.11 -6.05
C HIS A 103 3.90 20.44 -4.68
N VAL A 104 3.96 19.45 -3.77
CA VAL A 104 4.50 19.59 -2.41
C VAL A 104 5.66 18.64 -2.18
N LEU A 105 5.57 17.40 -2.67
CA LEU A 105 6.64 16.42 -2.56
C LEU A 105 7.68 16.59 -3.67
N GLU A 106 8.93 16.25 -3.36
CA GLU A 106 10.01 16.18 -4.33
C GLU A 106 9.72 15.12 -5.41
N GLU A 107 10.11 15.40 -6.66
CA GLU A 107 9.87 14.52 -7.81
C GLU A 107 10.40 13.10 -7.57
N GLN A 108 11.61 12.98 -7.03
CA GLN A 108 12.23 11.69 -6.69
C GLN A 108 11.42 10.88 -5.68
N VAL A 109 10.77 11.54 -4.72
CA VAL A 109 9.90 10.87 -3.75
C VAL A 109 8.68 10.34 -4.49
N VAL A 110 7.99 11.18 -5.25
CA VAL A 110 6.79 10.78 -6.00
C VAL A 110 7.08 9.60 -6.93
N HIS A 111 8.19 9.65 -7.69
CA HIS A 111 8.58 8.59 -8.60
C HIS A 111 8.87 7.28 -7.87
N HIS A 112 9.60 7.33 -6.76
CA HIS A 112 9.84 6.15 -5.93
C HIS A 112 8.53 5.54 -5.42
N ARG A 113 7.59 6.35 -4.91
CA ARG A 113 6.31 5.83 -4.38
C ARG A 113 5.46 5.23 -5.49
N MET A 114 5.37 5.90 -6.63
CA MET A 114 4.62 5.40 -7.77
C MET A 114 5.19 4.10 -8.32
N ALA A 115 6.52 3.92 -8.34
CA ALA A 115 7.16 2.66 -8.74
C ALA A 115 6.80 1.50 -7.80
N LEU A 116 6.89 1.71 -6.48
CA LEU A 116 6.45 0.72 -5.48
C LEU A 116 4.97 0.36 -5.66
N ILE A 117 4.11 1.34 -5.92
CA ILE A 117 2.69 1.11 -6.16
C ILE A 117 2.46 0.31 -7.45
N ASP A 118 3.27 0.52 -8.48
CA ASP A 118 3.18 -0.26 -9.72
C ASP A 118 3.52 -1.74 -9.50
N GLU A 119 4.51 -2.04 -8.66
CA GLU A 119 4.81 -3.42 -8.25
C GLU A 119 3.64 -4.06 -7.50
N ILE A 120 3.04 -3.32 -6.56
CA ILE A 120 1.85 -3.77 -5.82
C ILE A 120 0.68 -4.05 -6.78
N ILE A 121 0.39 -3.12 -7.70
CA ILE A 121 -0.68 -3.25 -8.69
C ILE A 121 -0.44 -4.48 -9.57
N ALA A 122 0.77 -4.66 -10.10
CA ALA A 122 1.10 -5.77 -10.97
C ALA A 122 0.88 -7.12 -10.27
N SER A 123 1.33 -7.23 -9.02
CA SER A 123 1.14 -8.44 -8.22
C SER A 123 -0.33 -8.69 -7.88
N LEU A 124 -1.08 -7.67 -7.43
CA LEU A 124 -2.50 -7.81 -7.10
C LEU A 124 -3.35 -8.26 -8.31
N VAL A 125 -3.06 -7.74 -9.52
CA VAL A 125 -3.75 -8.18 -10.75
C VAL A 125 -3.58 -9.68 -10.98
N ILE A 126 -2.36 -10.20 -10.81
CA ILE A 126 -2.05 -11.61 -11.04
C ILE A 126 -2.71 -12.47 -9.96
N VAL A 127 -2.51 -12.15 -8.68
CA VAL A 127 -2.99 -12.98 -7.56
C VAL A 127 -4.51 -12.94 -7.45
N ALA A 128 -5.16 -11.80 -7.68
CA ALA A 128 -6.61 -11.71 -7.66
C ALA A 128 -7.24 -12.59 -8.76
N LYS A 129 -6.62 -12.65 -9.96
CA LYS A 129 -7.06 -13.54 -11.04
C LYS A 129 -6.88 -15.01 -10.65
N GLN A 130 -5.71 -15.39 -10.14
CA GLN A 130 -5.43 -16.75 -9.69
C GLN A 130 -6.41 -17.23 -8.62
N GLN A 131 -6.74 -16.37 -7.64
CA GLN A 131 -7.72 -16.70 -6.60
C GLN A 131 -9.16 -16.82 -7.14
N ARG A 132 -9.50 -16.08 -8.20
CA ARG A 132 -10.83 -16.17 -8.83
C ARG A 132 -11.00 -17.49 -9.59
N ASP A 133 -9.93 -17.93 -10.23
CA ASP A 133 -9.92 -19.07 -11.14
C ASP A 133 -9.62 -20.41 -10.40
N LYS A 134 -9.38 -20.35 -9.08
CA LYS A 134 -9.40 -21.50 -8.14
C LYS A 134 -10.83 -21.88 -7.77
#